data_AF-A0A849MUW8-F1
#
_entry.id   AF-A0A849MUW8-F1
#
_cell.length_a   1.000
_cell.length_b   1.000
_cell.length_c   1.000
_cell.angle_alpha   90.00
_cell.angle_beta   90.00
_cell.angle_gamma   90.00
#
_symmetry.space_group_name_H-M   'P 1'
#
loop_
_entity.id
_entity.type
_entity.pdbx_description
1 polymer ?
#
loop_
_entity_poly.entity_id
_entity_poly.type
_entity_poly.pdbx_seq_one_letter_code
_entity_poly.pdbx_strand_id
1 'polypeptide(L)' 'MPMEPDLVVPTMEAIRRWSGVAVPNAAARHGLADHAALIAELEALRGSMVFEEEPSHFEAALRACKEPGQ' A
#
# COMPACT_ATOMS: atom_id res chain seq x y z
N MET A 1 26.76 2.04 15.04
CA MET A 1 26.20 2.21 13.68
C MET A 1 24.68 2.16 13.82
N PRO A 2 23.91 3.06 13.19
CA PRO A 2 22.45 2.92 13.21
C PRO A 2 22.09 1.54 12.66
N MET A 3 21.23 0.82 13.39
CA MET A 3 20.75 -0.49 12.97
C MET A 3 19.76 -0.33 11.82
N GLU A 4 19.90 -1.15 10.78
CA GLU A 4 18.99 -1.18 9.65
C GLU A 4 17.60 -1.68 10.10
N PRO A 5 16.49 -1.03 9.71
CA PRO A 5 15.16 -1.45 10.15
C PRO A 5 14.79 -2.87 9.69
N ASP A 6 14.08 -3.61 10.53
CA ASP A 6 13.73 -5.03 10.30
C ASP A 6 12.94 -5.26 9.00
N LEU A 7 12.30 -4.23 8.45
CA LEU A 7 11.52 -4.30 7.22
C LEU A 7 12.37 -4.30 5.93
N VAL A 8 13.63 -3.87 5.99
CA VAL A 8 14.45 -3.62 4.79
C VAL A 8 14.79 -4.92 4.06
N VAL A 9 15.38 -5.90 4.76
CA VAL A 9 15.81 -7.18 4.15
C VAL A 9 14.61 -7.98 3.59
N PRO A 10 13.51 -8.19 4.34
CA PRO A 10 12.34 -8.90 3.81
C PRO A 10 11.72 -8.22 2.59
N THR A 11 11.67 -6.88 2.58
CA THR A 11 11.13 -6.12 1.44
C THR A 11 12.01 -6.27 0.20
N MET A 12 13.33 -6.22 0.35
CA MET A 12 14.26 -6.47 -0.76
C MET A 12 14.10 -7.88 -1.35
N GLU A 13 13.89 -8.89 -0.50
CA GLU A 13 13.64 -10.26 -0.95
C GLU A 13 12.30 -10.39 -1.70
N ALA A 14 11.26 -9.71 -1.23
CA ALA A 14 9.97 -9.67 -1.90
C ALA A 14 10.05 -8.99 -3.28
N ILE A 15 10.73 -7.84 -3.38
CA ILE A 15 10.97 -7.14 -4.65
C ILE A 15 11.71 -8.05 -5.63
N ARG A 16 12.77 -8.73 -5.17
CA ARG A 16 13.51 -9.66 -6.01
C ARG A 16 12.64 -10.81 -6.50
N ARG A 17 11.84 -11.40 -5.61
CA ARG A 17 11.00 -12.57 -5.90
C ARG A 17 9.87 -12.25 -6.87
N TRP A 18 9.18 -11.13 -6.68
CA TRP A 18 7.95 -10.82 -7.42
C TRP A 18 8.17 -9.89 -8.60
N SER A 19 9.21 -9.06 -8.57
CA SER A 19 9.49 -8.06 -9.62
C SER A 19 10.76 -8.38 -10.41
N GLY A 20 11.57 -9.36 -9.99
CA GLY A 20 12.85 -9.69 -10.63
C GLY A 20 13.92 -8.60 -10.48
N VAL A 21 13.66 -7.57 -9.68
CA VAL A 21 14.56 -6.44 -9.47
C VAL A 21 15.48 -6.71 -8.29
N ALA A 22 16.79 -6.61 -8.50
CA ALA A 22 17.75 -6.51 -7.40
C ALA A 22 17.97 -5.03 -7.09
N VAL A 23 17.79 -4.64 -5.83
CA VAL A 23 17.99 -3.24 -5.40
C VAL A 23 19.45 -2.85 -5.65
N PRO A 24 19.74 -1.89 -6.56
CA PRO A 24 21.07 -1.78 -7.17
C PRO A 24 22.07 -0.95 -6.37
N ASN A 25 21.63 -0.17 -5.36
CA ASN A 25 22.51 0.75 -4.63
C ASN A 25 22.09 0.98 -3.17
N ALA A 26 23.01 1.54 -2.38
CA ALA A 26 22.79 1.85 -0.96
C ALA A 26 21.69 2.90 -0.74
N ALA A 27 21.50 3.84 -1.67
CA ALA A 27 20.46 4.86 -1.57
C ALA A 27 19.06 4.25 -1.60
N ALA A 28 18.81 3.26 -2.46
CA ALA A 28 17.53 2.55 -2.52
C ALA A 28 17.28 1.70 -1.26
N ARG A 29 18.34 1.23 -0.59
CA ARG A 29 18.24 0.54 0.70
C ARG A 29 17.91 1.52 1.83
N HIS A 30 18.56 2.68 1.87
CA HIS A 30 18.28 3.72 2.85
C HIS A 30 16.88 4.32 2.68
N GLY A 31 16.41 4.50 1.44
CA GLY A 31 15.05 4.98 1.17
C GLY A 31 13.94 4.07 1.73
N LEU A 32 14.20 2.76 1.84
CA LEU A 32 13.26 1.85 2.52
C LEU A 32 13.16 2.15 4.03
N ALA A 33 14.25 2.55 4.66
CA ALA A 33 14.24 2.91 6.08
C ALA A 33 13.39 4.15 6.35
N ASP A 34 13.37 5.12 5.42
CA ASP A 34 12.58 6.34 5.52
C ASP A 34 11.06 6.06 5.54
N HIS A 35 10.63 4.91 5.00
CA HIS A 35 9.22 4.51 4.99
C HIS A 35 8.75 3.86 6.30
N ALA A 36 9.63 3.52 7.23
CA ALA A 36 9.25 2.86 8.49
C ALA A 36 8.23 3.69 9.28
N ALA A 37 8.46 5.01 9.40
CA ALA A 37 7.56 5.92 10.11
C ALA A 37 6.21 6.03 9.40
N LEU A 38 6.22 6.20 8.07
CA LEU A 38 5.00 6.26 7.27
C LEU A 38 4.17 4.97 7.37
N ILE A 39 4.81 3.80 7.36
CA ILE A 39 4.11 2.51 7.54
C ILE A 39 3.41 2.48 8.90
N ALA A 40 4.11 2.87 9.97
CA ALA A 40 3.54 2.91 11.31
C ALA A 40 2.35 3.89 11.42
N GLU A 41 2.45 5.06 10.80
CA GLU A 41 1.35 6.03 10.72
C GLU A 41 0.13 5.46 9.98
N LEU A 42 0.34 4.78 8.85
CA LEU A 42 -0.73 4.12 8.09
C LEU A 42 -1.34 2.94 8.85
N GLU A 43 -0.54 2.19 9.60
CA GLU A 43 -1.04 1.11 10.46
C GLU A 43 -1.88 1.64 11.61
N ALA A 44 -1.52 2.78 12.19
CA ALA A 44 -2.33 3.44 13.22
C ALA A 44 -3.68 3.96 12.66
N LEU A 45 -3.72 4.32 11.38
CA LEU A 45 -4.92 4.73 10.66
C LEU A 45 -5.80 3.53 10.22
N ARG A 46 -5.26 2.30 10.26
CA ARG A 46 -5.98 1.11 9.84
C ARG A 46 -7.18 0.86 10.76
N GLY A 47 -8.38 0.87 10.18
CA GLY A 47 -9.62 0.64 10.93
C GLY A 47 -10.19 1.90 11.61
N SER A 48 -9.50 3.05 11.56
CA SER A 48 -10.06 4.33 11.98
C SER A 48 -10.81 5.04 10.84
N MET A 49 -10.51 4.68 9.59
CA MET A 49 -11.20 5.21 8.43
C MET A 49 -12.51 4.44 8.23
N VAL A 50 -13.62 5.17 8.33
CA VAL A 50 -14.91 4.72 7.82
C VAL A 50 -14.99 5.13 6.34
N PHE A 51 -15.61 4.29 5.52
CA PHE A 51 -16.03 4.74 4.20
C PHE A 51 -17.08 5.85 4.37
N GLU A 52 -17.11 6.82 3.46
CA GLU A 52 -18.18 7.83 3.40
C GLU A 52 -19.55 7.13 3.39
N GLU A 53 -20.53 7.67 4.12
CA GLU A 53 -21.95 7.24 4.11
C GLU A 53 -22.64 7.56 2.76
N GLU A 54 -21.91 8.02 1.75
CA GLU A 54 -22.45 8.05 0.39
C GLU A 54 -22.57 6.63 -0.15
N PRO A 55 -23.75 6.21 -0.65
CA PRO A 55 -23.93 4.87 -1.15
C PRO A 55 -23.22 4.75 -2.50
N SER A 56 -21.91 4.51 -2.48
CA SER A 56 -21.27 3.69 -3.50
C SER A 56 -21.59 2.21 -3.25
N HIS A 57 -22.84 1.92 -2.86
CA HIS A 57 -23.35 0.57 -2.93
C HIS A 57 -23.22 0.15 -4.39
N PHE A 58 -22.45 -0.91 -4.62
CA PHE A 58 -22.22 -1.47 -5.95
C PHE A 58 -23.52 -1.62 -6.74
N GLU A 59 -24.62 -2.01 -6.08
CA GLU A 59 -25.97 -2.13 -6.66
C GLU A 59 -26.63 -0.82 -7.10
N ALA A 60 -26.28 0.30 -6.47
CA ALA A 60 -26.73 1.63 -6.85
C ALA A 60 -25.95 2.14 -8.08
N ALA A 61 -24.63 1.96 -8.07
CA ALA A 61 -23.78 2.25 -9.23
C ALA A 61 -24.16 1.38 -10.44
N LEU A 62 -24.38 0.07 -10.22
CA LEU A 62 -24.80 -0.86 -11.27
C LEU A 62 -26.16 -0.48 -11.88
N ARG A 63 -27.11 0.00 -11.07
CA ARG A 63 -28.40 0.51 -11.57
C ARG A 63 -28.25 1.81 -12.37
N ALA A 64 -27.42 2.74 -11.90
CA ALA A 64 -27.15 3.99 -12.63
C ALA A 64 -26.49 3.75 -13.99
N CYS A 65 -25.72 2.66 -14.12
CA CYS A 65 -25.09 2.24 -15.37
C CYS A 65 -26.00 1.43 -16.32
N LYS A 66 -27.23 1.08 -15.93
CA LYS A 66 -28.16 0.40 -16.84
C LYS A 66 -28.74 1.40 -17.84
N GLU A 67 -28.67 1.07 -19.13
CA GLU A 67 -29.34 1.84 -20.17
C GLU A 67 -30.87 1.76 -20.00
N PRO A 68 -31.61 2.87 -20.20
CA PRO A 68 -33.06 2.85 -20.06
C PRO A 68 -33.70 2.02 -21.18
N GLY A 69 -34.22 0.83 -20.83
CA GLY A 69 -35.15 0.08 -21.68
C GLY A 69 -34.74 -1.33 -22.08
N GLN A 70 -34.47 -2.21 -21.12
CA GLN A 70 -34.68 -3.67 -21.30
C GLN A 70 -35.64 -4.20 -20.23
#